data_AF-A0A261F8Y5-F1
#
_entry.id   AF-A0A261F8Y5-F1
#
_cell.length_a   1.000
_cell.length_b   1.000
_cell.length_c   1.000
_cell.angle_alpha   90.00
_cell.angle_beta   90.00
_cell.angle_gamma   90.00
#
_symmetry.space_group_name_H-M   'P 1'
#
loop_
_entity.id
_entity.type
_entity.pdbx_description
1 polymer ?
#
loop_
_entity_poly.entity_id
_entity_poly.type
_entity_poly.pdbx_seq_one_letter_code
_entity_poly.pdbx_strand_id
1 'polypeptide(L)'
;MTTTATRYDNEIKMRSAERSAVAVPDGKAMAKNLTPAQKRAVAFAQQQILRARAAKKAKDDRQAALSRMWANADREDGMADKANDAERARVVANGDGQISLRKVIGEVLRSLRTKDHKTLREVSGKAGVSLGYLSEVERGQKEASSELLVSITQALGVRLSDMLVMVADRVREVESRS
;
A
#
# COMPACT_ATOMS: atom_id res chain seq x y z
N MET A 1 -11.25 -31.77 41.92
CA MET A 1 -9.87 -31.31 41.67
C MET A 1 -9.93 -30.06 40.80
N THR A 2 -9.22 -29.02 41.26
CA THR A 2 -8.78 -27.82 40.51
C THR A 2 -9.83 -26.82 39.99
N THR A 3 -10.33 -26.03 40.94
CA THR A 3 -10.81 -24.64 40.81
C THR A 3 -9.61 -23.67 40.71
N THR A 4 -9.20 -23.19 39.53
CA THR A 4 -8.20 -22.09 39.44
C THR A 4 -8.17 -21.38 38.08
N ALA A 5 -9.24 -20.70 37.66
CA ALA A 5 -9.16 -19.83 36.46
C ALA A 5 -10.09 -18.60 36.46
N THR A 6 -10.74 -18.25 37.57
CA THR A 6 -11.72 -17.14 37.61
C THR A 6 -11.47 -16.17 38.75
N ARG A 7 -10.22 -16.08 39.24
CA ARG A 7 -9.85 -15.23 40.37
C ARG A 7 -9.09 -13.95 39.98
N TYR A 8 -8.53 -13.88 38.77
CA TYR A 8 -7.69 -12.75 38.38
C TYR A 8 -8.43 -11.59 37.67
N ASP A 9 -9.60 -11.83 37.08
CA ASP A 9 -10.33 -10.77 36.35
C ASP A 9 -11.27 -9.93 37.22
N ASN A 10 -11.67 -10.43 38.40
CA ASN A 10 -12.55 -9.69 39.33
C ASN A 10 -11.80 -8.76 40.29
N GLU A 11 -10.49 -8.93 40.50
CA GLU A 11 -9.69 -8.07 41.39
C GLU A 11 -9.28 -6.75 40.71
N ILE A 12 -9.12 -6.73 39.39
CA ILE A 12 -8.79 -5.50 38.63
C ILE A 12 -10.00 -4.59 38.46
N LYS A 13 -11.21 -5.16 38.36
CA LYS A 13 -12.46 -4.37 38.32
C LYS A 13 -12.85 -3.79 39.69
N MET A 14 -12.49 -4.44 40.81
CA MET A 14 -12.77 -3.90 42.16
C MET A 14 -11.74 -2.86 42.63
N ARG A 15 -10.46 -2.94 42.23
CA ARG A 15 -9.44 -1.92 42.57
C ARG A 15 -9.53 -0.61 41.78
N SER A 16 -10.32 -0.60 40.71
CA SER A 16 -10.67 0.60 39.93
C SER A 16 -11.83 1.39 40.56
N ALA A 17 -12.58 0.78 41.49
CA ALA A 17 -13.77 1.39 42.11
C ALA A 17 -13.47 2.08 43.46
N GLU A 18 -12.28 1.92 44.03
CA GLU A 18 -11.89 2.44 45.36
C GLU A 18 -10.68 3.39 45.34
N ARG A 19 -10.44 4.08 44.22
CA ARG A 19 -9.66 5.33 44.25
C ARG A 19 -10.61 6.50 44.38
N SER A 20 -10.98 6.71 45.64
CA SER A 20 -11.28 7.98 46.28
C SER A 20 -11.88 9.04 45.37
N ALA A 21 -13.20 9.19 45.48
CA ALA A 21 -13.89 10.41 45.16
C ALA A 21 -13.18 11.59 45.83
N VAL A 22 -12.24 12.22 45.12
CA VAL A 22 -11.84 13.58 45.43
C VAL A 22 -13.08 14.42 45.15
N ALA A 23 -13.73 14.86 46.20
CA ALA A 23 -14.79 15.85 46.11
C ALA A 23 -14.27 17.03 45.28
N VAL A 24 -14.72 17.15 44.04
CA VAL A 24 -14.49 18.35 43.23
C VAL A 24 -15.24 19.45 43.95
N PRO A 25 -14.57 20.47 44.53
CA PRO A 25 -15.27 21.55 45.19
C PRO A 25 -16.15 22.23 44.14
N ASP A 26 -17.39 22.52 44.52
CA ASP A 26 -18.38 23.18 43.68
C ASP A 26 -17.74 24.41 42.99
N GLY A 27 -17.67 24.37 41.65
CA GLY A 27 -16.82 25.22 40.80
C GLY A 27 -17.15 26.71 40.81
N LYS A 28 -17.96 27.18 41.76
CA LYS A 28 -18.38 28.58 41.91
C LYS A 28 -17.74 29.30 43.11
N ALA A 29 -17.03 28.61 44.02
CA ALA A 29 -16.59 29.19 45.29
C ALA A 29 -15.13 29.70 45.40
N MET A 30 -14.29 29.55 44.35
CA MET A 30 -12.89 29.99 44.40
C MET A 30 -12.59 31.25 43.57
N ALA A 31 -13.54 31.75 42.78
CA ALA A 31 -13.29 32.90 41.89
C ALA A 31 -13.13 34.24 42.64
N LYS A 32 -13.41 34.28 43.95
CA LYS A 32 -13.64 35.56 44.62
C LYS A 32 -12.40 36.27 45.17
N ASN A 33 -11.25 35.61 45.36
CA ASN A 33 -10.00 36.28 45.78
C ASN A 33 -8.71 35.46 45.45
N LEU A 34 -8.50 35.05 44.19
CA LEU A 34 -7.20 34.45 43.82
C LEU A 34 -6.07 35.48 43.98
N THR A 35 -4.96 35.08 44.59
CA THR A 35 -3.76 35.92 44.62
C THR A 35 -3.28 36.19 43.18
N PRO A 36 -2.57 37.30 42.92
CA PRO A 36 -2.02 37.57 41.60
C PRO A 36 -1.15 36.42 41.05
N ALA A 37 -0.44 35.70 41.94
CA ALA A 37 0.33 34.52 41.58
C ALA A 37 -0.56 33.35 41.13
N GLN A 38 -1.67 33.09 41.85
CA GLN A 38 -2.61 32.03 41.49
C GLN A 38 -3.37 32.33 40.19
N LYS A 39 -3.77 33.60 39.95
CA LYS A 39 -4.40 34.01 38.67
C LYS A 39 -3.48 33.77 37.48
N ARG A 40 -2.19 34.09 37.62
CA ARG A 40 -1.17 33.83 36.59
C ARG A 40 -0.97 32.32 36.36
N ALA A 41 -0.98 31.52 37.43
CA ALA A 41 -0.86 30.07 37.32
C ALA A 41 -2.04 29.44 36.55
N VAL A 42 -3.27 29.88 36.84
CA VAL A 42 -4.48 29.40 36.12
C VAL A 42 -4.44 29.82 34.64
N ALA A 43 -4.10 31.07 34.34
CA ALA A 43 -4.00 31.55 32.97
C ALA A 43 -2.92 30.78 32.18
N PHE A 44 -1.77 30.51 32.80
CA PHE A 44 -0.72 29.68 32.20
C PHE A 44 -1.21 28.27 31.92
N ALA A 45 -1.88 27.62 32.89
CA ALA A 45 -2.45 26.28 32.69
C ALA A 45 -3.50 26.25 31.57
N GLN A 46 -4.40 27.24 31.50
CA GLN A 46 -5.38 27.39 30.42
C GLN A 46 -4.69 27.57 29.06
N GLN A 47 -3.63 28.38 28.99
CA GLN A 47 -2.85 28.59 27.78
C GLN A 47 -2.14 27.31 27.33
N GLN A 48 -1.59 26.52 28.26
CA GLN A 48 -0.98 25.22 27.95
C GLN A 48 -2.01 24.23 27.38
N ILE A 49 -3.22 24.17 27.96
CA ILE A 49 -4.31 23.31 27.46
C ILE A 49 -4.74 23.74 26.05
N LEU A 50 -4.90 25.05 25.80
CA LEU A 50 -5.25 25.57 24.48
C LEU A 50 -4.17 25.25 23.44
N ARG A 51 -2.89 25.45 23.79
CA ARG A 51 -1.76 25.08 22.92
C ARG A 51 -1.71 23.58 22.63
N ALA A 52 -1.90 22.74 23.64
CA ALA A 52 -1.92 21.29 23.48
C ALA A 52 -3.07 20.84 22.54
N ARG A 53 -4.26 21.44 22.69
CA ARG A 53 -5.40 21.17 21.80
C ARG A 53 -5.15 21.66 20.36
N ALA A 54 -4.58 22.86 20.19
CA ALA A 54 -4.22 23.39 18.88
C ALA A 54 -3.16 22.52 18.18
N ALA A 55 -2.16 22.05 18.93
CA ALA A 55 -1.13 21.15 18.42
C ALA A 55 -1.71 19.79 18.00
N LYS A 56 -2.64 19.22 18.78
CA LYS A 56 -3.33 17.97 18.43
C LYS A 56 -4.18 18.15 17.17
N LYS A 57 -4.97 19.22 17.09
CA LYS A 57 -5.76 19.54 15.90
C LYS A 57 -4.86 19.71 14.66
N ALA A 58 -3.73 20.39 14.77
CA ALA A 58 -2.79 20.53 13.66
C ALA A 58 -2.20 19.18 13.20
N LYS A 59 -1.95 18.25 14.14
CA LYS A 59 -1.51 16.89 13.81
C LYS A 59 -2.62 16.09 13.13
N ASP A 60 -3.84 16.17 13.63
CA ASP A 60 -5.01 15.49 13.05
C ASP A 60 -5.34 16.04 11.65
N ASP A 61 -5.29 17.36 11.47
CA ASP A 61 -5.46 18.02 10.16
C ASP A 61 -4.37 17.60 9.16
N ARG A 62 -3.11 17.48 9.62
CA ARG A 62 -2.00 16.97 8.81
C ARG A 62 -2.18 15.49 8.46
N GLN A 63 -2.67 14.68 9.38
CA GLN A 63 -2.97 13.27 9.16
C GLN A 63 -4.10 13.14 8.11
N ALA A 64 -5.16 13.93 8.24
CA ALA A 64 -6.27 13.94 7.28
C ALA A 64 -5.83 14.43 5.89
N ALA A 65 -4.96 15.44 5.81
CA ALA A 65 -4.38 15.89 4.55
C ALA A 65 -3.50 14.80 3.90
N LEU A 66 -2.66 14.11 4.69
CA LEU A 66 -1.86 12.98 4.21
C LEU A 66 -2.74 11.82 3.73
N SER A 67 -3.77 11.44 4.48
CA SER A 67 -4.71 10.39 4.07
C SER A 67 -5.49 10.76 2.81
N ARG A 68 -5.86 12.04 2.63
CA ARG A 68 -6.48 12.53 1.39
C ARG A 68 -5.50 12.49 0.21
N MET A 69 -4.23 12.85 0.44
CA MET A 69 -3.19 12.76 -0.59
C MET A 69 -2.91 11.31 -0.97
N TRP A 70 -2.80 10.38 -0.02
CA TRP A 70 -2.64 8.95 -0.32
C TRP A 70 -3.87 8.36 -1.01
N ALA A 71 -5.09 8.71 -0.58
CA ALA A 71 -6.32 8.27 -1.24
C ALA A 71 -6.47 8.82 -2.68
N ASN A 72 -5.86 9.96 -2.99
CA ASN A 72 -5.80 10.49 -4.35
C ASN A 72 -4.67 9.84 -5.16
N ALA A 73 -3.51 9.60 -4.55
CA ALA A 73 -2.39 8.89 -5.17
C ALA A 73 -2.79 7.48 -5.61
N ASP A 74 -3.51 6.72 -4.78
CA ASP A 74 -4.01 5.38 -5.14
C ASP A 74 -4.98 5.41 -6.33
N ARG A 75 -5.76 6.50 -6.47
CA ARG A 75 -6.66 6.70 -7.62
C ARG A 75 -5.91 7.13 -8.87
N GLU A 76 -4.91 8.00 -8.74
CA GLU A 76 -4.08 8.48 -9.84
C GLU A 76 -3.19 7.34 -10.39
N ASP A 77 -2.58 6.55 -9.52
CA ASP A 77 -1.83 5.33 -9.90
C ASP A 77 -2.74 4.31 -10.58
N GLY A 78 -3.93 4.05 -10.02
CA GLY A 78 -4.90 3.13 -10.62
C GLY A 78 -5.47 3.61 -11.96
N MET A 79 -5.64 4.92 -12.17
CA MET A 79 -6.09 5.50 -13.43
C MET A 79 -4.97 5.49 -14.49
N ALA A 80 -3.74 5.75 -14.08
CA ALA A 80 -2.55 5.67 -14.93
C ALA A 80 -2.29 4.22 -15.39
N ASP A 81 -2.47 3.24 -14.51
CA ASP A 81 -2.39 1.81 -14.87
C ASP A 81 -3.46 1.43 -15.90
N LYS A 82 -4.71 1.87 -15.73
CA LYS A 82 -5.78 1.59 -16.70
C LYS A 82 -5.58 2.25 -18.07
N ALA A 83 -5.06 3.48 -18.10
CA ALA A 83 -4.73 4.16 -19.36
C ALA A 83 -3.58 3.44 -20.09
N ASN A 84 -2.56 3.00 -19.34
CA ASN A 84 -1.48 2.19 -19.87
C ASN A 84 -1.97 0.82 -20.37
N ASP A 85 -2.93 0.19 -19.70
CA ASP A 85 -3.49 -1.12 -20.12
C ASP A 85 -4.24 -1.04 -21.46
N ALA A 86 -4.94 0.08 -21.70
CA ALA A 86 -5.61 0.34 -22.98
C ALA A 86 -4.62 0.59 -24.12
N GLU A 87 -3.53 1.32 -23.85
CA GLU A 87 -2.46 1.52 -24.83
C GLU A 87 -1.68 0.23 -25.10
N ARG A 88 -1.37 -0.54 -24.05
CA ARG A 88 -0.73 -1.86 -24.18
C ARG A 88 -1.58 -2.83 -25.01
N ALA A 89 -2.90 -2.81 -24.86
CA ALA A 89 -3.80 -3.64 -25.67
C ALA A 89 -3.70 -3.28 -27.17
N ARG A 90 -3.54 -2.00 -27.52
CA ARG A 90 -3.27 -1.60 -28.91
C ARG A 90 -1.91 -2.07 -29.41
N VAL A 91 -0.89 -2.05 -28.55
CA VAL A 91 0.46 -2.52 -28.89
C VAL A 91 0.47 -4.02 -29.17
N VAL A 92 -0.37 -4.81 -28.50
CA VAL A 92 -0.49 -6.26 -28.69
C VAL A 92 -1.04 -6.66 -30.06
N ALA A 93 -1.94 -5.86 -30.63
CA ALA A 93 -2.40 -6.05 -31.99
C ALA A 93 -1.28 -5.69 -32.99
N ASN A 94 -1.16 -6.46 -34.06
CA ASN A 94 -0.41 -6.07 -35.25
C ASN A 94 -1.22 -5.00 -36.01
N GLY A 95 -0.56 -4.25 -36.91
CA GLY A 95 -1.20 -3.16 -37.67
C GLY A 95 -2.38 -3.58 -38.56
N ASP A 96 -2.63 -4.89 -38.67
CA ASP A 96 -3.72 -5.55 -39.38
C ASP A 96 -4.84 -6.08 -38.46
N GLY A 97 -4.77 -5.80 -37.14
CA GLY A 97 -5.74 -6.26 -36.15
C GLY A 97 -5.49 -7.68 -35.62
N GLN A 98 -4.43 -8.38 -36.05
CA GLN A 98 -4.12 -9.71 -35.52
C GLN A 98 -3.35 -9.66 -34.21
N ILE A 99 -3.73 -10.50 -33.24
CA ILE A 99 -3.03 -10.60 -31.95
C ILE A 99 -1.63 -11.18 -32.15
N SER A 100 -0.62 -10.50 -31.61
CA SER A 100 0.77 -10.98 -31.64
C SER A 100 1.12 -11.69 -30.33
N LEU A 101 1.19 -13.02 -30.37
CA LEU A 101 1.49 -13.82 -29.18
C LEU A 101 2.83 -13.44 -28.52
N ARG A 102 3.88 -13.20 -29.31
CA ARG A 102 5.19 -12.75 -28.79
C ARG A 102 5.11 -11.42 -28.05
N LYS A 103 4.22 -10.50 -28.45
CA LYS A 103 4.01 -9.23 -27.76
C LYS A 103 3.25 -9.44 -26.44
N VAL A 104 2.24 -10.30 -26.41
CA VAL A 104 1.54 -10.67 -25.17
C VAL A 104 2.50 -11.30 -24.17
N ILE A 105 3.28 -12.29 -24.61
CA ILE A 105 4.30 -12.95 -23.79
C ILE A 105 5.30 -11.90 -23.26
N GLY A 106 5.81 -11.03 -24.14
CA GLY A 106 6.72 -9.96 -23.74
C GLY A 106 6.15 -9.01 -22.69
N GLU A 107 4.88 -8.61 -22.85
CA GLU A 107 4.15 -7.76 -21.89
C GLU A 107 4.00 -8.44 -20.53
N VAL A 108 3.60 -9.72 -20.51
CA VAL A 108 3.45 -10.50 -19.28
C VAL A 108 4.79 -10.66 -18.56
N LEU A 109 5.86 -11.01 -19.28
CA LEU A 109 7.21 -11.10 -18.72
C LEU A 109 7.67 -9.77 -18.11
N ARG A 110 7.47 -8.66 -18.84
CA ARG A 110 7.79 -7.31 -18.36
C ARG A 110 6.99 -6.97 -17.10
N SER A 111 5.69 -7.26 -17.09
CA SER A 111 4.78 -7.01 -15.97
C SER A 111 5.23 -7.77 -14.71
N LEU A 112 5.51 -9.07 -14.84
CA LEU A 112 6.05 -9.91 -13.76
C LEU A 112 7.37 -9.35 -13.22
N ARG A 113 8.29 -8.95 -14.12
CA ARG A 113 9.57 -8.37 -13.74
C ARG A 113 9.41 -7.06 -12.96
N THR A 114 8.59 -6.13 -13.46
CA THR A 114 8.43 -4.80 -12.84
C THR A 114 7.64 -4.84 -11.55
N LYS A 115 6.65 -5.75 -11.45
CA LYS A 115 5.87 -5.96 -10.21
C LYS A 115 6.73 -6.44 -9.05
N ASP A 116 7.77 -7.21 -9.33
CA ASP A 116 8.73 -7.69 -8.34
C ASP A 116 9.98 -6.79 -8.23
N HIS A 117 9.92 -5.57 -8.77
CA HIS A 117 11.00 -4.58 -8.77
C HIS A 117 12.36 -5.09 -9.29
N LYS A 118 12.36 -6.12 -10.14
CA LYS A 118 13.57 -6.68 -10.74
C LYS A 118 14.01 -5.86 -11.95
N THR A 119 15.31 -5.64 -12.08
CA THR A 119 15.93 -5.03 -13.26
C THR A 119 16.12 -6.04 -14.38
N LEU A 120 16.23 -5.55 -15.62
CA LEU A 120 16.58 -6.41 -16.76
C LEU A 120 17.91 -7.14 -16.53
N ARG A 121 18.90 -6.48 -15.89
CA ARG A 121 20.22 -7.05 -15.62
C ARG A 121 20.15 -8.22 -14.65
N GLU A 122 19.36 -8.11 -13.60
CA GLU A 122 19.18 -9.18 -12.61
C GLU A 122 18.53 -10.42 -13.22
N VAL A 123 17.47 -10.23 -14.02
CA VAL A 123 16.77 -11.35 -14.67
C VAL A 123 17.60 -11.96 -15.77
N SER A 124 18.21 -11.14 -16.64
CA SER A 124 19.01 -11.65 -17.77
C SER A 124 20.23 -12.44 -17.27
N GLY A 125 20.89 -11.95 -16.22
CA GLY A 125 22.01 -12.65 -15.60
C GLY A 125 21.63 -14.00 -15.03
N LYS A 126 20.48 -14.10 -14.33
CA LYS A 126 19.97 -15.36 -13.80
C LYS A 126 19.49 -16.33 -14.89
N ALA A 127 18.89 -15.80 -15.96
CA ALA A 127 18.35 -16.61 -17.06
C ALA A 127 19.43 -17.05 -18.07
N GLY A 128 20.68 -16.61 -17.93
CA GLY A 128 21.77 -16.95 -18.85
C GLY A 128 21.62 -16.34 -20.24
N VAL A 129 20.91 -15.21 -20.37
CA VAL A 129 20.70 -14.49 -21.64
C VAL A 129 21.28 -13.09 -21.58
N SER A 130 21.51 -12.48 -22.75
CA SER A 130 21.96 -11.09 -22.79
C SER A 130 20.84 -10.14 -22.33
N LEU A 131 21.21 -9.03 -21.69
CA LEU A 131 20.27 -7.97 -21.30
C LEU A 131 19.51 -7.44 -22.52
N GLY A 132 20.21 -7.23 -23.64
CA GLY A 132 19.61 -6.78 -24.90
C GLY A 132 18.56 -7.76 -25.41
N TYR A 133 18.87 -9.06 -25.40
CA TYR A 133 17.94 -10.10 -25.84
C TYR A 133 16.67 -10.13 -24.97
N LEU A 134 16.80 -10.14 -23.64
CA LEU A 134 15.62 -10.07 -22.75
C LEU A 134 14.79 -8.81 -23.00
N SER A 135 15.46 -7.67 -23.24
CA SER A 135 14.81 -6.41 -23.56
C SER A 135 14.01 -6.47 -24.87
N GLU A 136 14.54 -7.14 -25.90
CA GLU A 136 13.85 -7.36 -27.18
C GLU A 136 12.66 -8.30 -27.03
N VAL A 137 12.80 -9.37 -26.24
CA VAL A 137 11.71 -10.31 -25.92
C VAL A 137 10.57 -9.59 -25.18
N GLU A 138 10.88 -8.79 -24.15
CA GLU A 138 9.86 -8.02 -23.42
C GLU A 138 9.10 -7.00 -24.29
N ARG A 139 9.72 -6.55 -25.39
CA ARG A 139 9.09 -5.68 -26.39
C ARG A 139 8.39 -6.44 -27.52
N GLY A 140 8.37 -7.77 -27.48
CA GLY A 140 7.82 -8.63 -28.53
C GLY A 140 8.54 -8.51 -29.87
N GLN A 141 9.83 -8.15 -29.87
CA GLN A 141 10.65 -8.05 -31.09
C GLN A 141 11.35 -9.37 -31.43
N LYS A 142 11.50 -10.25 -30.44
CA LYS A 142 12.08 -11.58 -30.59
C LYS A 142 11.14 -12.62 -30.02
N GLU A 143 11.12 -13.78 -30.66
CA GLU A 143 10.51 -14.98 -30.10
C GLU A 143 11.54 -15.71 -29.25
N ALA A 144 11.14 -16.05 -28.03
CA ALA A 144 11.95 -16.87 -27.14
C ALA A 144 11.59 -18.34 -27.36
N SER A 145 12.59 -19.21 -27.41
CA SER A 145 12.34 -20.66 -27.43
C SER A 145 11.67 -21.10 -26.12
N SER A 146 11.08 -22.29 -26.11
CA SER A 146 10.47 -22.86 -24.92
C SER A 146 11.46 -22.98 -23.76
N GLU A 147 12.70 -23.38 -24.03
CA GLU A 147 13.78 -23.47 -23.04
C GLU A 147 14.13 -22.09 -22.46
N LEU A 148 14.18 -21.06 -23.30
CA LEU A 148 14.45 -19.69 -22.85
C LEU A 148 13.30 -19.12 -22.02
N LEU A 149 12.05 -19.42 -22.37
CA LEU A 149 10.88 -19.05 -21.56
C LEU A 149 10.92 -19.72 -20.18
N VAL A 150 11.31 -20.99 -20.11
CA VAL A 150 11.52 -21.68 -18.82
C VAL A 150 12.61 -20.98 -18.00
N SER A 151 13.77 -20.69 -18.61
CA SER A 151 14.88 -20.02 -17.93
C SER A 151 14.50 -18.63 -17.40
N ILE A 152 13.79 -17.84 -18.21
CA ILE A 152 13.33 -16.49 -17.82
C ILE A 152 12.29 -16.57 -16.70
N THR A 153 11.31 -17.48 -16.78
CA THR A 153 10.28 -17.63 -15.73
C THR A 153 10.88 -18.10 -14.42
N GLN A 154 11.85 -19.02 -14.46
CA GLN A 154 12.63 -19.42 -13.29
C GLN A 154 13.42 -18.24 -12.68
N ALA A 155 14.09 -17.43 -13.50
CA ALA A 155 14.79 -16.23 -13.04
C ALA A 155 13.86 -15.18 -12.41
N LEU A 156 12.61 -15.11 -12.89
CA LEU A 156 11.55 -14.30 -12.32
C LEU A 156 10.93 -14.90 -11.05
N GLY A 157 11.18 -16.16 -10.74
CA GLY A 157 10.62 -16.83 -9.55
C GLY A 157 9.16 -17.26 -9.73
N VAL A 158 8.71 -17.47 -10.97
CA VAL A 158 7.35 -17.92 -11.29
C VAL A 158 7.38 -19.23 -12.07
N ARG A 159 6.32 -20.03 -11.98
CA ARG A 159 6.19 -21.25 -12.80
C ARG A 159 5.78 -20.86 -14.23
N LEU A 160 6.28 -21.59 -15.22
CA LEU A 160 5.89 -21.39 -16.62
C LEU A 160 4.37 -21.50 -16.81
N SER A 161 3.71 -22.45 -16.15
CA SER A 161 2.25 -22.62 -16.23
C SER A 161 1.49 -21.37 -15.77
N ASP A 162 1.93 -20.73 -14.68
CA ASP A 162 1.28 -19.54 -14.14
C ASP A 162 1.41 -18.37 -15.12
N MET A 163 2.60 -18.23 -15.71
CA MET A 163 2.85 -17.23 -16.75
C MET A 163 1.97 -17.48 -17.99
N LEU A 164 1.83 -18.73 -18.43
CA LEU A 164 0.96 -19.08 -19.58
C LEU A 164 -0.52 -18.82 -19.31
N VAL A 165 -0.99 -19.03 -18.07
CA VAL A 165 -2.36 -18.66 -17.68
C VAL A 165 -2.55 -17.15 -17.79
N MET A 166 -1.60 -16.34 -17.30
CA MET A 166 -1.65 -14.88 -17.44
C MET A 166 -1.65 -14.44 -18.91
N VAL A 167 -0.88 -15.12 -19.77
CA VAL A 167 -0.89 -14.88 -21.22
C VAL A 167 -2.27 -15.18 -21.81
N ALA A 168 -2.87 -16.32 -21.47
CA ALA A 168 -4.20 -16.69 -21.95
C ALA A 168 -5.28 -15.68 -21.50
N ASP A 169 -5.22 -15.22 -20.25
CA ASP A 169 -6.12 -14.19 -19.74
C ASP A 169 -5.95 -12.87 -20.51
N ARG A 170 -4.70 -12.47 -20.78
CA ARG A 170 -4.41 -11.26 -21.56
C ARG A 170 -4.89 -11.37 -23.00
N VAL A 171 -4.75 -12.53 -23.65
CA VAL A 171 -5.30 -12.78 -24.99
C VAL A 171 -6.82 -12.62 -24.96
N ARG A 172 -7.51 -13.24 -24.00
CA ARG A 172 -8.97 -13.14 -23.86
C ARG A 172 -9.45 -11.70 -23.70
N GLU A 173 -8.74 -10.89 -22.92
CA GLU A 173 -9.05 -9.46 -22.77
C GLU A 173 -8.94 -8.71 -24.10
N VAL A 174 -7.89 -8.97 -24.88
CA VAL A 174 -7.67 -8.31 -26.17
C VAL A 174 -8.71 -8.77 -27.21
N GLU A 175 -9.04 -10.06 -27.24
CA GLU A 175 -10.11 -10.61 -28.07
C GLU A 175 -11.47 -10.00 -27.74
N SER A 176 -11.79 -9.80 -26.45
CA SER A 176 -13.06 -9.19 -26.04
C SER A 176 -13.23 -7.71 -26.41
N ARG A 177 -12.14 -7.03 -26.77
CA ARG A 177 -12.11 -5.60 -27.13
C ARG A 177 -12.08 -5.36 -28.64
N SER A 178 -11.85 -6.42 -29.43
CA SER A 178 -11.75 -6.37 -30.89
C SER A 178 -13.08 -6.74 -31.53
#